data_AF-A0A8T2AFT7-F1
#
_entry.id   AF-A0A8T2AFT7-F1
#
_cell.length_a   1.000
_cell.length_b   1.000
_cell.length_c   1.000
_cell.angle_alpha   90.00
_cell.angle_beta   90.00
_cell.angle_gamma   90.00
#
_symmetry.space_group_name_H-M   'P 1'
#
loop_
_entity.id
_entity.type
_entity.pdbx_description
1 polymer ?
#
loop_
_entity_poly.entity_id
_entity_poly.type
_entity_poly.pdbx_seq_one_letter_code
_entity_poly.pdbx_strand_id
1 'polypeptide(L)'
;MEKNKRALGFLLLVVLINGVMMTRSNGYEGEEEWGGEGGGEWGGGGGGGEWGGEGAGGGGGGEWGGGGSGRGGGGGGRREWFMMRDSKQVIKSEGGEMRVVISPRGRIIEKPMHIGFLTMEPKTLFVPQYLDSSLLIFIRQGEATLGVICKDEFGERKLKGGDIYWIPAGSVFYLLNTGRGQRLHVICSIDPTQSLGFETFQPFYIGGGPSSVLAGFDPDTLTSAFNVSRPELQQMMMSQFRGPIVHVMEGPQPQPTIWTQFLGLRGEEKHKQLKKLLEMKQGSPQDQQSTSGWSWRNIVRSILDLTEEKNKGSGSSECEDSYNIYDQKRSFKNDYGWSIALDYDDYEPLKHSGIGVYLVNLTAGSMMAPHMNPTATEYGIVLAGSGDIQVVFPNGTSAMNTRVSVGDVFWIPRYFAFCQIASRTGPFEFVGFTTSAHKNRPQFLVGSNSLLKTLNLTSLSMAFGVDEETMRRFIDAQREAVILPTASAAPPHVSEGVHNRLV
;
A
#
# COMPACT_ATOMS: atom_id res chain seq x y z
N MET A 1 -2.50 7.37 -50.59
CA MET A 1 -2.03 8.33 -49.57
C MET A 1 -3.11 9.31 -49.05
N GLU A 2 -4.37 9.25 -49.52
CA GLU A 2 -5.44 10.17 -49.06
C GLU A 2 -6.33 9.65 -47.91
N LYS A 3 -6.41 8.33 -47.67
CA LYS A 3 -7.24 7.79 -46.58
C LYS A 3 -6.68 8.05 -45.17
N ASN A 4 -5.35 8.20 -45.02
CA ASN A 4 -4.73 8.49 -43.72
C ASN A 4 -4.79 9.98 -43.32
N LYS A 5 -5.03 10.90 -44.26
CA LYS A 5 -5.17 12.34 -43.94
C LYS A 5 -6.53 12.68 -43.33
N ARG A 6 -7.59 11.96 -43.73
CA ARG A 6 -8.95 12.12 -43.16
C ARG A 6 -9.08 11.53 -41.76
N ALA A 7 -8.39 10.42 -41.48
CA ALA A 7 -8.34 9.84 -40.13
C ALA A 7 -7.58 10.73 -39.13
N LEU A 8 -6.47 11.34 -39.57
CA LEU A 8 -5.69 12.26 -38.72
C LEU A 8 -6.43 13.59 -38.48
N GLY A 9 -7.16 14.09 -39.48
CA GLY A 9 -8.02 15.28 -39.33
C GLY A 9 -9.21 15.05 -38.40
N PHE A 10 -9.82 13.85 -38.42
CA PHE A 10 -10.92 13.51 -37.51
C PHE A 10 -10.44 13.31 -36.06
N LEU A 11 -9.25 12.73 -35.87
CA LEU A 11 -8.64 12.58 -34.54
C LEU A 11 -8.29 13.95 -33.91
N LEU A 12 -7.77 14.89 -34.70
CA LEU A 12 -7.47 16.26 -34.23
C LEU A 12 -8.74 17.05 -33.87
N LEU A 13 -9.83 16.87 -34.63
CA LEU A 13 -11.11 17.52 -34.37
C LEU A 13 -11.79 16.99 -33.10
N VAL A 14 -11.70 15.68 -32.83
CA VAL A 14 -12.23 15.07 -31.59
C VAL A 14 -11.42 15.52 -30.36
N VAL A 15 -10.11 15.73 -30.50
CA VAL A 15 -9.27 16.27 -29.40
C VAL A 15 -9.57 17.75 -29.14
N LEU A 16 -9.85 18.54 -30.17
CA LEU A 16 -10.21 19.97 -30.03
C LEU A 16 -11.63 20.16 -29.45
N ILE A 17 -12.61 19.35 -29.84
CA ILE A 17 -13.99 19.46 -29.33
C ILE A 17 -14.09 18.99 -27.87
N ASN A 18 -13.36 17.94 -27.48
CA ASN A 18 -13.30 17.51 -26.07
C ASN A 18 -12.48 18.47 -25.19
N GLY A 19 -11.49 19.17 -25.77
CA GLY A 19 -10.74 20.22 -25.07
C GLY A 19 -11.58 21.45 -24.71
N VAL A 20 -12.60 21.79 -25.52
CA VAL A 20 -13.48 22.95 -25.28
C VAL A 20 -14.68 22.62 -24.38
N MET A 21 -15.16 21.37 -24.36
CA MET A 21 -16.21 20.92 -23.42
C MET A 21 -15.72 20.85 -21.96
N MET A 22 -14.42 20.65 -21.73
CA MET A 22 -13.83 20.60 -20.38
C MET A 22 -13.73 21.97 -19.68
N THR A 23 -13.94 23.08 -20.41
CA THR A 23 -13.87 24.45 -19.86
C THR A 23 -15.23 25.03 -19.41
N ARG A 24 -16.33 24.27 -19.45
CA ARG A 24 -17.67 24.84 -19.22
C ARG A 24 -18.66 24.07 -18.32
N SER A 25 -18.20 23.17 -17.46
CA SER A 25 -19.12 22.55 -16.49
C SER A 25 -18.48 22.35 -15.12
N ASN A 26 -18.68 23.35 -14.25
CA ASN A 26 -18.80 23.18 -12.81
C ASN A 26 -19.62 24.37 -12.28
N GLY A 27 -20.92 24.16 -12.15
CA GLY A 27 -21.83 24.98 -11.35
C GLY A 27 -22.70 24.00 -10.57
N TYR A 28 -22.53 23.97 -9.26
CA TYR A 28 -23.38 23.26 -8.31
C TYR A 28 -24.69 24.02 -8.15
N GLU A 29 -25.81 23.30 -8.05
CA GLU A 29 -26.91 23.57 -7.11
C GLU A 29 -27.71 22.27 -6.94
N GLY A 30 -28.03 21.95 -5.68
CA GLY A 30 -28.87 20.81 -5.30
C GLY A 30 -30.26 21.26 -4.88
N GLU A 31 -31.14 20.25 -4.71
CA GLU A 31 -32.48 20.30 -4.09
C GLU A 31 -33.53 21.08 -4.91
N GLU A 32 -34.82 20.77 -4.98
CA GLU A 32 -35.73 19.70 -4.59
C GLU A 32 -37.06 19.99 -5.35
N GLU A 33 -37.94 18.99 -5.43
CA GLU A 33 -39.40 19.09 -5.67
C GLU A 33 -40.01 19.67 -6.97
N TRP A 34 -40.86 18.83 -7.58
CA TRP A 34 -41.80 19.17 -8.64
C TRP A 34 -43.19 19.51 -8.06
N GLY A 35 -43.67 20.70 -8.38
CA GLY A 35 -45.08 21.13 -8.39
C GLY A 35 -45.06 22.57 -8.91
N GLY A 36 -45.55 22.93 -10.09
CA GLY A 36 -46.89 22.73 -10.62
C GLY A 36 -47.55 24.12 -10.71
N GLU A 37 -47.93 24.54 -11.93
CA GLU A 37 -48.65 25.79 -12.27
C GLU A 37 -47.80 27.09 -12.21
N GLY A 38 -47.91 28.10 -13.06
CA GLY A 38 -48.83 28.47 -14.13
C GLY A 38 -48.84 30.01 -14.26
N GLY A 39 -48.71 30.55 -15.49
CA GLY A 39 -48.82 31.99 -15.81
C GLY A 39 -47.55 32.82 -15.49
N GLY A 40 -47.15 33.84 -16.23
CA GLY A 40 -47.72 34.62 -17.32
C GLY A 40 -46.94 35.96 -17.37
N GLU A 41 -47.02 36.64 -18.51
CA GLU A 41 -46.74 38.09 -18.69
C GLU A 41 -45.31 38.65 -18.94
N TRP A 42 -45.06 38.87 -20.24
CA TRP A 42 -44.85 40.16 -20.94
C TRP A 42 -43.81 41.21 -20.47
N GLY A 43 -43.03 41.68 -21.46
CA GLY A 43 -42.36 43.00 -21.51
C GLY A 43 -40.83 42.87 -21.53
N GLY A 44 -40.07 43.25 -22.55
CA GLY A 44 -40.23 44.32 -23.53
C GLY A 44 -39.06 45.29 -23.36
N GLY A 45 -38.35 45.63 -24.44
CA GLY A 45 -37.40 46.76 -24.45
C GLY A 45 -36.06 46.44 -25.09
N GLY A 46 -35.91 46.86 -26.36
CA GLY A 46 -34.66 46.74 -27.10
C GLY A 46 -33.67 47.88 -26.82
N GLY A 47 -32.59 47.87 -27.60
CA GLY A 47 -31.60 48.94 -27.63
C GLY A 47 -30.33 48.47 -28.34
N GLY A 48 -30.27 48.73 -29.64
CA GLY A 48 -29.07 48.54 -30.46
C GLY A 48 -27.97 49.54 -30.14
N GLY A 49 -26.76 49.22 -30.56
CA GLY A 49 -25.59 50.08 -30.48
C GLY A 49 -24.39 49.40 -31.14
N GLU A 50 -23.99 49.96 -32.26
CA GLU A 50 -23.10 49.44 -33.29
C GLU A 50 -21.67 50.01 -33.12
N TRP A 51 -20.71 49.46 -33.88
CA TRP A 51 -19.37 49.97 -34.25
C TRP A 51 -18.14 49.57 -33.42
N GLY A 52 -17.19 48.89 -34.10
CA GLY A 52 -15.80 49.38 -34.16
C GLY A 52 -14.66 48.38 -33.89
N GLY A 53 -14.07 47.84 -34.97
CA GLY A 53 -12.62 47.93 -35.22
C GLY A 53 -11.62 47.06 -34.42
N GLU A 54 -11.14 46.01 -35.08
CA GLU A 54 -9.73 45.63 -35.26
C GLU A 54 -8.74 45.62 -34.06
N GLY A 55 -8.40 44.41 -33.61
CA GLY A 55 -7.06 43.83 -33.82
C GLY A 55 -5.86 44.42 -33.07
N ALA A 56 -5.50 43.80 -31.93
CA ALA A 56 -4.10 43.59 -31.55
C ALA A 56 -4.00 42.44 -30.54
N GLY A 57 -2.98 41.59 -30.72
CA GLY A 57 -2.81 40.33 -30.01
C GLY A 57 -2.46 40.44 -28.53
N GLY A 58 -2.69 39.33 -27.84
CA GLY A 58 -2.23 39.10 -26.47
C GLY A 58 -2.44 37.63 -26.12
N GLY A 59 -1.39 36.83 -26.23
CA GLY A 59 -1.37 35.45 -25.76
C GLY A 59 -1.51 35.43 -24.24
N GLY A 60 -2.67 34.99 -23.76
CA GLY A 60 -2.92 34.74 -22.34
C GLY A 60 -2.29 33.42 -21.92
N GLY A 61 -1.14 33.49 -21.25
CA GLY A 61 -0.69 32.43 -20.37
C GLY A 61 -1.67 32.31 -19.20
N GLY A 62 -2.24 31.12 -18.99
CA GLY A 62 -3.14 30.86 -17.87
C GLY A 62 -2.39 30.98 -16.54
N GLU A 63 -2.69 32.06 -15.81
CA GLU A 63 -2.29 32.29 -14.42
C GLU A 63 -2.81 31.18 -13.52
N TRP A 64 -1.90 30.36 -12.99
CA TRP A 64 -2.11 29.64 -11.74
C TRP A 64 -1.74 30.57 -10.59
N GLY A 65 -2.57 31.57 -10.29
CA GLY A 65 -2.25 32.57 -9.28
C GLY A 65 -3.40 33.51 -8.89
N GLY A 66 -4.16 33.10 -7.88
CA GLY A 66 -4.72 34.03 -6.88
C GLY A 66 -6.16 34.53 -7.08
N GLY A 67 -6.97 34.43 -6.01
CA GLY A 67 -8.21 35.21 -5.87
C GLY A 67 -9.22 34.61 -4.90
N GLY A 68 -9.05 34.85 -3.60
CA GLY A 68 -10.03 34.52 -2.57
C GLY A 68 -9.71 35.24 -1.27
N SER A 69 -10.09 36.51 -1.20
CA SER A 69 -9.90 37.42 -0.06
C SER A 69 -10.84 37.08 1.10
N GLY A 70 -10.26 36.70 2.23
CA GLY A 70 -10.91 36.66 3.53
C GLY A 70 -9.86 36.93 4.61
N ARG A 71 -9.95 38.08 5.27
CA ARG A 71 -9.03 38.53 6.33
C ARG A 71 -9.06 37.58 7.53
N GLY A 72 -7.91 37.01 7.87
CA GLY A 72 -7.62 36.35 9.14
C GLY A 72 -6.15 35.90 9.14
N GLY A 73 -5.30 36.56 9.92
CA GLY A 73 -3.85 36.31 9.94
C GLY A 73 -3.50 34.91 10.46
N GLY A 74 -2.61 34.23 9.74
CA GLY A 74 -1.98 32.96 10.12
C GLY A 74 -1.02 32.52 9.01
N GLY A 75 0.24 32.22 9.34
CA GLY A 75 1.32 31.97 8.38
C GLY A 75 0.96 30.93 7.31
N GLY A 76 1.32 31.23 6.05
CA GLY A 76 1.07 30.37 4.90
C GLY A 76 1.80 29.03 5.01
N GLY A 77 1.10 27.99 5.46
CA GLY A 77 1.56 26.62 5.40
C GLY A 77 1.72 26.20 3.95
N ARG A 78 2.96 25.91 3.53
CA ARG A 78 3.22 25.18 2.28
C ARG A 78 2.42 23.88 2.35
N ARG A 79 1.51 23.66 1.41
CA ARG A 79 0.66 22.47 1.43
C ARG A 79 1.51 21.25 1.08
N GLU A 80 1.72 20.36 2.04
CA GLU A 80 2.50 19.12 1.87
C GLU A 80 1.70 18.04 1.14
N TRP A 81 1.33 18.30 -0.12
CA TRP A 81 0.41 17.46 -0.91
C TRP A 81 0.90 16.04 -1.16
N PHE A 82 2.21 15.83 -1.13
CA PHE A 82 2.84 14.53 -1.36
C PHE A 82 3.12 13.76 -0.06
N MET A 83 2.65 14.27 1.09
CA MET A 83 2.68 13.54 2.36
C MET A 83 1.33 12.87 2.61
N MET A 84 1.37 11.62 3.08
CA MET A 84 0.18 10.88 3.50
C MET A 84 0.04 10.99 5.02
N ARG A 85 -0.87 11.87 5.46
CA ARG A 85 -1.07 12.20 6.87
C ARG A 85 -2.35 11.65 7.49
N ASP A 86 -3.35 11.37 6.65
CA ASP A 86 -4.62 10.81 7.12
C ASP A 86 -4.38 9.36 7.55
N SER A 87 -4.58 9.06 8.84
CA SER A 87 -4.40 7.73 9.39
C SER A 87 -5.57 7.33 10.26
N LYS A 88 -5.99 6.06 10.13
CA LYS A 88 -7.05 5.46 10.95
C LYS A 88 -6.50 4.27 11.71
N GLN A 89 -6.84 4.17 12.99
CA GLN A 89 -6.63 2.94 13.75
C GLN A 89 -7.78 1.98 13.42
N VAL A 90 -7.48 0.93 12.67
CA VAL A 90 -8.47 -0.04 12.18
C VAL A 90 -8.56 -1.26 13.10
N ILE A 91 -7.50 -1.55 13.85
CA ILE A 91 -7.47 -2.63 14.85
C ILE A 91 -6.82 -2.11 16.12
N LYS A 92 -7.44 -2.41 17.27
CA LYS A 92 -6.86 -2.21 18.60
C LYS A 92 -7.28 -3.33 19.53
N SER A 93 -6.32 -3.96 20.18
CA SER A 93 -6.53 -5.05 21.15
C SER A 93 -5.36 -5.09 22.14
N GLU A 94 -5.45 -5.93 23.17
CA GLU A 94 -4.31 -6.14 24.09
C GLU A 94 -3.11 -6.78 23.39
N GLY A 95 -3.35 -7.63 22.37
CA GLY A 95 -2.29 -8.32 21.64
C GLY A 95 -1.62 -7.49 20.54
N GLY A 96 -2.11 -6.29 20.25
CA GLY A 96 -1.55 -5.45 19.19
C GLY A 96 -2.53 -4.47 18.58
N GLU A 97 -2.05 -3.75 17.57
CA GLU A 97 -2.81 -2.75 16.83
C GLU A 97 -2.44 -2.71 15.35
N MET A 98 -3.38 -2.20 14.54
CA MET A 98 -3.13 -1.86 13.14
C MET A 98 -3.60 -0.44 12.85
N ARG A 99 -2.71 0.36 12.27
CA ARG A 99 -3.01 1.70 11.77
C ARG A 99 -2.82 1.73 10.28
N VAL A 100 -3.73 2.37 9.56
CA VAL A 100 -3.66 2.51 8.11
C VAL A 100 -3.57 3.96 7.74
N VAL A 101 -2.53 4.31 6.99
CA VAL A 101 -2.38 5.62 6.35
C VAL A 101 -3.10 5.56 5.00
N ILE A 102 -4.07 6.46 4.84
CA ILE A 102 -5.02 6.46 3.74
C ILE A 102 -4.42 7.25 2.57
N SER A 103 -4.47 6.61 1.40
CA SER A 103 -4.10 7.25 0.14
C SER A 103 -4.98 8.47 -0.09
N PRO A 104 -4.41 9.60 -0.52
CA PRO A 104 -5.22 10.70 -1.00
C PRO A 104 -6.12 10.23 -2.16
N ARG A 105 -7.21 10.96 -2.39
CA ARG A 105 -8.10 10.78 -3.54
C ARG A 105 -7.94 11.97 -4.48
N GLY A 106 -7.91 11.74 -5.78
CA GLY A 106 -7.83 12.84 -6.75
C GLY A 106 -7.43 12.40 -8.15
N ARG A 107 -7.56 13.32 -9.12
CA ARG A 107 -7.33 13.04 -10.56
C ARG A 107 -5.89 12.66 -10.93
N ILE A 108 -4.92 12.94 -10.07
CA ILE A 108 -3.49 12.62 -10.30
C ILE A 108 -3.14 11.22 -9.78
N ILE A 109 -4.07 10.55 -9.09
CA ILE A 109 -3.85 9.26 -8.44
C ILE A 109 -4.50 8.17 -9.30
N GLU A 110 -3.70 7.55 -10.18
CA GLU A 110 -4.17 6.49 -11.08
C GLU A 110 -4.57 5.21 -10.32
N LYS A 111 -3.76 4.83 -9.33
CA LYS A 111 -3.97 3.67 -8.45
C LYS A 111 -3.70 4.07 -7.00
N PRO A 112 -4.75 4.39 -6.21
CA PRO A 112 -4.58 4.70 -4.80
C PRO A 112 -4.07 3.46 -4.06
N MET A 113 -3.21 3.66 -3.06
CA MET A 113 -2.66 2.56 -2.26
C MET A 113 -2.59 2.98 -0.80
N HIS A 114 -3.29 2.26 0.08
CA HIS A 114 -3.24 2.49 1.52
C HIS A 114 -2.03 1.76 2.10
N ILE A 115 -1.45 2.30 3.17
CA ILE A 115 -0.28 1.71 3.84
C ILE A 115 -0.66 1.32 5.26
N GLY A 116 -0.65 0.02 5.54
CA GLY A 116 -0.93 -0.54 6.86
C GLY A 116 0.34 -0.73 7.68
N PHE A 117 0.25 -0.42 8.97
CA PHE A 117 1.25 -0.66 10.00
C PHE A 117 0.63 -1.56 11.06
N LEU A 118 1.05 -2.82 11.10
CA LEU A 118 0.59 -3.81 12.07
C LEU A 118 1.70 -4.07 13.09
N THR A 119 1.37 -3.90 14.36
CA THR A 119 2.23 -4.28 15.49
C THR A 119 1.55 -5.38 16.29
N MET A 120 2.26 -6.48 16.52
CA MET A 120 1.78 -7.59 17.35
C MET A 120 2.75 -7.88 18.50
N GLU A 121 2.20 -8.01 19.70
CA GLU A 121 2.95 -8.38 20.90
C GLU A 121 3.51 -9.81 20.80
N PRO A 122 4.55 -10.15 21.58
CA PRO A 122 5.01 -11.53 21.71
C PRO A 122 3.88 -12.50 22.08
N LYS A 123 3.93 -13.72 21.54
CA LYS A 123 2.94 -14.78 21.79
C LYS A 123 1.51 -14.33 21.49
N THR A 124 1.27 -13.84 20.28
CA THR A 124 -0.05 -13.40 19.84
C THR A 124 -0.42 -13.99 18.49
N LEU A 125 -1.74 -14.13 18.28
CA LEU A 125 -2.36 -14.61 17.05
C LEU A 125 -3.27 -13.50 16.51
N PHE A 126 -3.01 -13.07 15.28
CA PHE A 126 -4.00 -12.36 14.47
C PHE A 126 -4.97 -13.41 13.93
N VAL A 127 -6.23 -13.36 14.41
CA VAL A 127 -7.20 -14.45 14.23
C VAL A 127 -7.47 -14.75 12.74
N PRO A 128 -7.87 -16.00 12.41
CA PRO A 128 -8.21 -16.38 11.03
C PRO A 128 -9.29 -15.48 10.44
N GLN A 129 -9.00 -14.91 9.26
CA GLN A 129 -9.87 -13.99 8.56
C GLN A 129 -9.56 -13.99 7.06
N TYR A 130 -10.45 -13.40 6.27
CA TYR A 130 -10.16 -12.94 4.91
C TYR A 130 -10.52 -11.46 4.79
N LEU A 131 -9.93 -10.77 3.81
CA LEU A 131 -10.20 -9.36 3.54
C LEU A 131 -10.81 -9.18 2.16
N ASP A 132 -11.58 -8.11 1.97
CA ASP A 132 -12.03 -7.64 0.65
C ASP A 132 -10.93 -6.99 -0.21
N SER A 133 -9.69 -6.94 0.30
CA SER A 133 -8.57 -6.24 -0.32
C SER A 133 -7.33 -7.12 -0.29
N SER A 134 -6.54 -7.09 -1.37
CA SER A 134 -5.25 -7.79 -1.39
C SER A 134 -4.20 -7.07 -0.54
N LEU A 135 -3.30 -7.84 0.07
CA LEU A 135 -2.20 -7.34 0.88
C LEU A 135 -0.86 -7.75 0.27
N LEU A 136 0.09 -6.83 0.19
CA LEU A 136 1.50 -7.17 0.05
C LEU A 136 2.19 -6.82 1.36
N ILE A 137 2.55 -7.82 2.16
CA ILE A 137 3.15 -7.61 3.47
C ILE A 137 4.67 -7.58 3.37
N PHE A 138 5.32 -6.75 4.18
CA PHE A 138 6.76 -6.65 4.39
C PHE A 138 7.02 -6.77 5.89
N ILE A 139 7.75 -7.80 6.31
CA ILE A 139 8.16 -7.97 7.71
C ILE A 139 9.31 -7.03 8.00
N ARG A 140 9.03 -5.90 8.65
CA ARG A 140 10.07 -4.95 9.05
C ARG A 140 10.93 -5.50 10.18
N GLN A 141 10.30 -6.09 11.19
CA GLN A 141 10.98 -6.59 12.38
C GLN A 141 10.22 -7.76 13.01
N GLY A 142 10.95 -8.74 13.52
CA GLY A 142 10.41 -9.93 14.18
C GLY A 142 10.31 -11.13 13.25
N GLU A 143 9.69 -12.19 13.78
CA GLU A 143 9.41 -13.43 13.07
C GLU A 143 7.94 -13.78 13.25
N ALA A 144 7.32 -14.33 12.21
CA ALA A 144 5.93 -14.72 12.22
C ALA A 144 5.71 -16.04 11.49
N THR A 145 4.68 -16.77 11.88
CA THR A 145 4.14 -17.85 11.06
C THR A 145 2.86 -17.33 10.38
N LEU A 146 2.86 -17.27 9.07
CA LEU A 146 1.68 -17.01 8.24
C LEU A 146 1.04 -18.34 7.88
N GLY A 147 -0.20 -18.57 8.28
CA GLY A 147 -1.03 -19.62 7.69
C GLY A 147 -1.96 -19.00 6.68
N VAL A 148 -2.06 -19.57 5.49
CA VAL A 148 -2.86 -19.03 4.38
C VAL A 148 -3.46 -20.16 3.55
N ILE A 149 -4.66 -19.96 3.04
CA ILE A 149 -5.28 -20.85 2.07
C ILE A 149 -5.03 -20.26 0.68
N CYS A 150 -4.34 -20.99 -0.19
CA CYS A 150 -4.09 -20.62 -1.58
C CYS A 150 -4.49 -21.78 -2.49
N LYS A 151 -5.26 -21.49 -3.55
CA LYS A 151 -5.76 -22.52 -4.50
C LYS A 151 -6.43 -23.70 -3.79
N ASP A 152 -7.26 -23.39 -2.79
CA ASP A 152 -7.97 -24.37 -1.95
C ASP A 152 -7.06 -25.25 -1.05
N GLU A 153 -5.74 -25.05 -1.07
CA GLU A 153 -4.79 -25.73 -0.19
C GLU A 153 -4.34 -24.84 0.97
N PHE A 154 -4.23 -25.42 2.16
CA PHE A 154 -3.64 -24.75 3.31
C PHE A 154 -2.11 -24.84 3.29
N GLY A 155 -1.45 -23.68 3.39
CA GLY A 155 0.00 -23.56 3.55
C GLY A 155 0.39 -22.76 4.79
N GLU A 156 1.51 -23.16 5.41
CA GLU A 156 2.19 -22.35 6.41
C GLU A 156 3.53 -21.84 5.88
N ARG A 157 3.87 -20.60 6.22
CA ARG A 157 5.15 -19.97 5.94
C ARG A 157 5.72 -19.34 7.20
N LYS A 158 7.00 -19.57 7.43
CA LYS A 158 7.77 -18.83 8.44
C LYS A 158 8.35 -17.61 7.77
N LEU A 159 8.00 -16.44 8.29
CA LEU A 159 8.45 -15.15 7.82
C LEU A 159 9.42 -14.55 8.84
N LYS A 160 10.48 -13.92 8.36
CA LYS A 160 11.50 -13.19 9.13
C LYS A 160 11.65 -11.76 8.58
N GLY A 161 12.40 -10.92 9.30
CA GLY A 161 12.74 -9.57 8.84
C GLY A 161 13.25 -9.55 7.39
N GLY A 162 12.63 -8.72 6.57
CA GLY A 162 12.89 -8.60 5.13
C GLY A 162 11.95 -9.37 4.22
N ASP A 163 11.19 -10.34 4.76
CA ASP A 163 10.30 -11.16 3.93
C ASP A 163 9.10 -10.36 3.42
N ILE A 164 8.81 -10.58 2.15
CA ILE A 164 7.65 -10.06 1.43
C ILE A 164 6.74 -11.24 1.07
N TYR A 165 5.43 -11.06 1.24
CA TYR A 165 4.45 -12.05 0.86
C TYR A 165 3.17 -11.40 0.33
N TRP A 166 2.62 -11.91 -0.76
CA TRP A 166 1.35 -11.45 -1.32
C TRP A 166 0.17 -12.32 -0.85
N ILE A 167 -0.83 -11.69 -0.24
CA ILE A 167 -2.08 -12.32 0.19
C ILE A 167 -3.20 -11.80 -0.72
N PRO A 168 -3.80 -12.64 -1.58
CA PRO A 168 -4.91 -12.23 -2.43
C PRO A 168 -6.15 -11.83 -1.63
N ALA A 169 -6.96 -10.93 -2.17
CA ALA A 169 -8.29 -10.65 -1.62
C ALA A 169 -9.12 -11.94 -1.53
N GLY A 170 -9.91 -12.09 -0.46
CA GLY A 170 -10.71 -13.28 -0.19
C GLY A 170 -9.93 -14.50 0.32
N SER A 171 -8.59 -14.49 0.28
CA SER A 171 -7.79 -15.59 0.83
C SER A 171 -7.84 -15.57 2.36
N VAL A 172 -8.15 -16.72 2.95
CA VAL A 172 -8.16 -16.88 4.41
C VAL A 172 -6.72 -16.96 4.90
N PHE A 173 -6.38 -16.15 5.90
CA PHE A 173 -5.07 -16.20 6.55
C PHE A 173 -5.15 -15.94 8.05
N TYR A 174 -4.09 -16.30 8.75
CA TYR A 174 -3.80 -15.89 10.12
C TYR A 174 -2.31 -15.58 10.26
N LEU A 175 -1.94 -14.72 11.21
CA LEU A 175 -0.55 -14.40 11.49
C LEU A 175 -0.24 -14.71 12.96
N LEU A 176 0.84 -15.44 13.20
CA LEU A 176 1.23 -15.86 14.54
C LEU A 176 2.61 -15.32 14.90
N ASN A 177 2.69 -14.49 15.93
CA ASN A 177 3.96 -14.09 16.53
C ASN A 177 4.33 -15.09 17.64
N THR A 178 5.26 -16.00 17.35
CA THR A 178 5.77 -16.99 18.33
C THR A 178 6.96 -16.48 19.13
N GLY A 179 7.45 -15.27 18.85
CA GLY A 179 8.59 -14.68 19.53
C GLY A 179 8.39 -14.64 21.05
N ARG A 180 9.42 -15.00 21.82
CA ARG A 180 9.39 -15.02 23.30
C ARG A 180 9.67 -13.67 23.96
N GLY A 181 9.76 -12.60 23.18
CA GLY A 181 10.04 -11.25 23.67
C GLY A 181 10.27 -10.18 22.59
N GLN A 182 10.07 -10.52 21.32
CA GLN A 182 10.20 -9.58 20.22
C GLN A 182 8.81 -9.25 19.65
N ARG A 183 8.50 -7.96 19.54
CA ARG A 183 7.32 -7.49 18.81
C ARG A 183 7.50 -7.72 17.32
N LEU A 184 6.41 -8.07 16.66
CA LEU A 184 6.35 -8.18 15.22
C LEU A 184 5.85 -6.84 14.65
N HIS A 185 6.61 -6.28 13.70
CA HIS A 185 6.24 -5.09 12.96
C HIS A 185 6.10 -5.45 11.47
N VAL A 186 4.90 -5.29 10.93
CA VAL A 186 4.58 -5.54 9.53
C VAL A 186 4.11 -4.25 8.88
N ILE A 187 4.68 -3.93 7.72
CA ILE A 187 4.18 -2.87 6.85
C ILE A 187 3.50 -3.55 5.66
N CYS A 188 2.34 -3.10 5.24
CA CYS A 188 1.67 -3.67 4.08
C CYS A 188 1.09 -2.62 3.14
N SER A 189 1.11 -2.90 1.85
CA SER A 189 0.25 -2.21 0.90
C SER A 189 -1.14 -2.84 0.89
N ILE A 190 -2.16 -2.00 0.86
CA ILE A 190 -3.56 -2.41 0.76
C ILE A 190 -4.13 -1.74 -0.49
N ASP A 191 -4.68 -2.54 -1.41
CA ASP A 191 -5.33 -2.05 -2.63
C ASP A 191 -6.82 -1.74 -2.35
N PRO A 192 -7.22 -0.46 -2.24
CA PRO A 192 -8.60 -0.09 -1.96
C PRO A 192 -9.52 -0.22 -3.17
N THR A 193 -9.00 -0.48 -4.38
CA THR A 193 -9.83 -0.60 -5.59
C THR A 193 -10.66 -1.88 -5.62
N GLN A 194 -10.27 -2.88 -4.82
CA GLN A 194 -10.98 -4.13 -4.64
C GLN A 194 -11.97 -4.08 -3.46
N SER A 195 -11.85 -3.06 -2.60
CA SER A 195 -12.67 -2.95 -1.40
C SER A 195 -14.13 -2.66 -1.73
N LEU A 196 -15.03 -3.14 -0.86
CA LEU A 196 -16.47 -2.86 -0.92
C LEU A 196 -16.80 -1.38 -0.68
N GLY A 197 -15.83 -0.55 -0.26
CA GLY A 197 -15.96 0.89 -0.16
C GLY A 197 -16.64 1.40 1.13
N PHE A 198 -16.99 0.49 2.05
CA PHE A 198 -17.59 0.84 3.34
C PHE A 198 -16.57 1.42 4.33
N GLU A 199 -15.36 0.89 4.34
CA GLU A 199 -14.25 1.33 5.21
C GLU A 199 -12.92 1.42 4.42
N THR A 200 -11.79 1.42 5.14
CA THR A 200 -10.44 1.38 4.55
C THR A 200 -10.13 0.03 3.90
N PHE A 201 -10.63 -1.04 4.50
CA PHE A 201 -10.79 -2.40 3.97
C PHE A 201 -11.78 -3.12 4.91
N GLN A 202 -12.41 -4.20 4.46
CA GLN A 202 -13.35 -4.97 5.29
C GLN A 202 -12.75 -6.32 5.70
N PRO A 203 -12.46 -6.53 7.00
CA PRO A 203 -12.14 -7.85 7.52
C PRO A 203 -13.39 -8.68 7.74
N PHE A 204 -13.28 -9.97 7.42
CA PHE A 204 -14.28 -10.99 7.69
C PHE A 204 -13.65 -12.06 8.56
N TYR A 205 -13.89 -11.96 9.86
CA TYR A 205 -13.31 -12.87 10.83
C TYR A 205 -13.99 -14.24 10.74
N ILE A 206 -13.20 -15.30 10.67
CA ILE A 206 -13.68 -16.68 10.81
C ILE A 206 -13.59 -17.09 12.28
N GLY A 207 -12.49 -16.72 12.94
CA GLY A 207 -12.33 -16.85 14.38
C GLY A 207 -12.98 -15.69 15.15
N GLY A 208 -13.13 -15.85 16.47
CA GLY A 208 -13.52 -14.73 17.34
C GLY A 208 -14.95 -14.73 17.87
N GLY A 209 -15.64 -15.88 17.87
CA GLY A 209 -16.95 -16.02 18.53
C GLY A 209 -17.99 -15.06 17.96
N PRO A 210 -18.50 -14.07 18.72
CA PRO A 210 -19.54 -13.14 18.24
C PRO A 210 -19.15 -12.27 17.05
N SER A 211 -17.86 -12.03 16.83
CA SER A 211 -17.36 -11.23 15.70
C SER A 211 -17.09 -12.05 14.44
N SER A 212 -17.28 -13.38 14.51
CA SER A 212 -17.15 -14.25 13.35
C SER A 212 -18.31 -14.04 12.37
N VAL A 213 -18.04 -14.14 11.07
CA VAL A 213 -19.10 -14.20 10.04
C VAL A 213 -20.07 -15.35 10.29
N LEU A 214 -19.61 -16.41 10.96
CA LEU A 214 -20.46 -17.54 11.32
C LEU A 214 -21.58 -17.12 12.28
N ALA A 215 -21.37 -16.13 13.14
CA ALA A 215 -22.37 -15.66 14.10
C ALA A 215 -23.59 -14.98 13.43
N GLY A 216 -23.46 -14.58 12.16
CA GLY A 216 -24.55 -13.97 11.40
C GLY A 216 -25.54 -14.96 10.79
N PHE A 217 -25.21 -16.25 10.73
CA PHE A 217 -26.12 -17.27 10.21
C PHE A 217 -27.12 -17.73 11.27
N ASP A 218 -28.29 -18.19 10.81
CA ASP A 218 -29.30 -18.74 11.68
C ASP A 218 -28.78 -19.97 12.48
N PRO A 219 -29.04 -20.07 13.78
CA PRO A 219 -28.52 -21.18 14.59
C PRO A 219 -28.99 -22.57 14.15
N ASP A 220 -30.19 -22.73 13.59
CA ASP A 220 -30.63 -24.03 13.02
C ASP A 220 -29.83 -24.37 11.77
N THR A 221 -29.54 -23.36 10.94
CA THR A 221 -28.66 -23.52 9.78
C THR A 221 -27.28 -24.00 10.21
N LEU A 222 -26.68 -23.36 11.20
CA LEU A 222 -25.33 -23.73 11.68
C LEU A 222 -25.31 -25.08 12.39
N THR A 223 -26.29 -25.38 13.24
CA THR A 223 -26.35 -26.68 13.91
C THR A 223 -26.53 -27.82 12.90
N SER A 224 -27.33 -27.60 11.86
CA SER A 224 -27.47 -28.55 10.75
C SER A 224 -26.19 -28.67 9.92
N ALA A 225 -25.58 -27.54 9.55
CA ALA A 225 -24.38 -27.52 8.70
C ALA A 225 -23.15 -28.10 9.40
N PHE A 226 -22.93 -27.75 10.67
CA PHE A 226 -21.84 -28.32 11.48
C PHE A 226 -22.17 -29.69 12.06
N ASN A 227 -23.44 -30.12 11.99
CA ASN A 227 -23.95 -31.33 12.62
C ASN A 227 -23.61 -31.38 14.13
N VAL A 228 -23.98 -30.31 14.86
CA VAL A 228 -23.74 -30.14 16.30
C VAL A 228 -25.01 -29.73 17.03
N SER A 229 -25.06 -29.97 18.33
CA SER A 229 -26.18 -29.51 19.15
C SER A 229 -26.16 -27.99 19.35
N ARG A 230 -27.34 -27.39 19.60
CA ARG A 230 -27.46 -25.96 19.89
C ARG A 230 -26.61 -25.51 21.09
N PRO A 231 -26.54 -26.24 22.22
CA PRO A 231 -25.69 -25.85 23.34
C PRO A 231 -24.19 -25.84 22.98
N GLU A 232 -23.73 -26.79 22.16
CA GLU A 232 -22.33 -26.83 21.70
C GLU A 232 -22.00 -25.63 20.79
N LEU A 233 -22.90 -25.30 19.86
CA LEU A 233 -22.77 -24.11 19.01
C LEU A 233 -22.74 -22.83 19.86
N GLN A 234 -23.66 -22.71 20.81
CA GLN A 234 -23.74 -21.59 21.74
C GLN A 234 -22.47 -21.42 22.56
N GLN A 235 -21.91 -22.52 23.10
CA GLN A 235 -20.66 -22.49 23.85
C GLN A 235 -19.49 -21.97 23.01
N MET A 236 -19.42 -22.33 21.72
CA MET A 236 -18.38 -21.87 20.81
C MET A 236 -18.54 -20.37 20.48
N MET A 237 -19.77 -19.93 20.23
CA MET A 237 -20.08 -18.54 19.87
C MET A 237 -20.05 -17.58 21.06
N MET A 238 -20.21 -18.05 22.29
CA MET A 238 -20.11 -17.24 23.51
C MET A 238 -18.67 -17.02 24.01
N SER A 239 -17.66 -17.54 23.29
CA SER A 239 -16.26 -17.27 23.65
C SER A 239 -15.99 -15.77 23.65
N GLN A 240 -15.36 -15.26 24.71
CA GLN A 240 -15.06 -13.82 24.85
C GLN A 240 -14.16 -13.36 23.70
N PHE A 241 -14.72 -12.61 22.77
CA PHE A 241 -13.93 -11.92 21.74
C PHE A 241 -13.08 -10.84 22.41
N ARG A 242 -11.76 -11.05 22.43
CA ARG A 242 -10.79 -10.10 22.99
C ARG A 242 -10.15 -9.19 21.92
N GLY A 243 -10.87 -9.03 20.81
CA GLY A 243 -10.38 -8.31 19.63
C GLY A 243 -9.67 -9.21 18.61
N PRO A 244 -9.28 -8.64 17.46
CA PRO A 244 -8.71 -9.39 16.35
C PRO A 244 -7.31 -9.99 16.61
N ILE A 245 -6.56 -9.47 17.59
CA ILE A 245 -5.24 -9.98 17.96
C ILE A 245 -5.29 -10.45 19.41
N VAL A 246 -5.08 -11.74 19.62
CA VAL A 246 -5.26 -12.40 20.92
C VAL A 246 -3.96 -13.02 21.42
N HIS A 247 -3.73 -13.01 22.73
CA HIS A 247 -2.59 -13.71 23.33
C HIS A 247 -2.77 -15.22 23.27
N VAL A 248 -1.70 -15.90 22.89
CA VAL A 248 -1.57 -17.35 22.89
C VAL A 248 -1.14 -17.74 24.31
N MET A 249 -2.10 -18.20 25.14
CA MET A 249 -1.85 -18.48 26.56
C MET A 249 -0.86 -19.64 26.77
N GLU A 250 0.22 -19.38 27.53
CA GLU A 250 1.08 -20.39 28.17
C GLU A 250 1.04 -20.15 29.69
N GLY A 251 0.05 -20.69 30.41
CA GLY A 251 -0.09 -20.56 31.86
C GLY A 251 -0.51 -21.88 32.53
N PRO A 252 -0.20 -22.08 33.84
CA PRO A 252 -0.40 -23.35 34.54
C PRO A 252 -1.88 -23.57 34.88
N GLN A 253 -2.62 -24.15 33.92
CA GLN A 253 -4.06 -24.49 33.94
C GLN A 253 -5.02 -23.28 33.93
N PRO A 254 -6.12 -23.32 33.13
CA PRO A 254 -6.87 -24.50 32.71
C PRO A 254 -6.92 -24.72 31.18
N GLN A 255 -6.78 -25.99 30.80
CA GLN A 255 -7.03 -26.60 29.47
C GLN A 255 -6.34 -25.91 28.27
N PRO A 256 -5.30 -26.52 27.67
CA PRO A 256 -4.73 -26.00 26.43
C PRO A 256 -5.84 -25.86 25.38
N THR A 257 -6.04 -24.66 24.84
CA THR A 257 -6.96 -24.49 23.71
C THR A 257 -6.40 -25.30 22.54
N ILE A 258 -7.28 -25.96 21.79
CA ILE A 258 -6.90 -26.78 20.61
C ILE A 258 -5.93 -26.03 19.69
N TRP A 259 -6.03 -24.70 19.62
CA TRP A 259 -5.10 -23.81 18.92
C TRP A 259 -3.66 -23.83 19.47
N THR A 260 -3.45 -23.70 20.78
CA THR A 260 -2.09 -23.82 21.36
C THR A 260 -1.46 -25.18 21.09
N GLN A 261 -2.29 -26.24 21.10
CA GLN A 261 -1.84 -27.59 20.78
C GLN A 261 -1.57 -27.78 19.29
N PHE A 262 -2.42 -27.26 18.40
CA PHE A 262 -2.25 -27.30 16.95
C PHE A 262 -1.02 -26.50 16.50
N LEU A 263 -0.86 -25.26 16.99
CA LEU A 263 0.25 -24.37 16.64
C LEU A 263 1.61 -24.88 17.14
N GLY A 264 1.63 -25.72 18.18
CA GLY A 264 2.85 -26.33 18.74
C GLY A 264 3.37 -27.56 17.98
N LEU A 265 2.63 -28.12 17.03
CA LEU A 265 3.02 -29.31 16.26
C LEU A 265 3.97 -28.95 15.10
N ARG A 266 4.94 -29.81 14.76
CA ARG A 266 5.80 -29.64 13.57
C ARG A 266 5.01 -29.97 12.29
N GLY A 267 5.36 -29.39 11.13
CA GLY A 267 4.59 -29.50 9.87
C GLY A 267 4.12 -30.93 9.50
N GLU A 268 5.00 -31.93 9.59
CA GLU A 268 4.61 -33.32 9.30
C GLU A 268 3.77 -33.99 10.42
N GLU A 269 3.97 -33.56 11.68
CA GLU A 269 3.18 -34.03 12.83
C GLU A 269 1.80 -33.35 12.86
N LYS A 270 1.69 -32.09 12.45
CA LYS A 270 0.41 -31.40 12.18
C LYS A 270 -0.38 -32.24 11.20
N HIS A 271 0.22 -32.59 10.06
CA HIS A 271 -0.43 -33.39 9.02
C HIS A 271 -0.78 -34.83 9.47
N LYS A 272 0.12 -35.54 10.18
CA LYS A 272 -0.12 -36.89 10.73
C LYS A 272 -1.15 -36.92 11.87
N GLN A 273 -1.12 -35.95 12.78
CA GLN A 273 -2.07 -35.86 13.88
C GLN A 273 -3.46 -35.47 13.36
N LEU A 274 -3.52 -34.69 12.28
CA LEU A 274 -4.73 -34.38 11.52
C LEU A 274 -5.27 -35.61 10.79
N LYS A 275 -4.40 -36.41 10.16
CA LYS A 275 -4.74 -37.69 9.52
C LYS A 275 -5.23 -38.75 10.53
N LYS A 276 -4.57 -38.86 11.69
CA LYS A 276 -4.99 -39.73 12.80
C LYS A 276 -6.32 -39.31 13.44
N LEU A 277 -6.66 -38.02 13.37
CA LEU A 277 -7.96 -37.47 13.78
C LEU A 277 -9.07 -37.67 12.74
N LEU A 278 -8.71 -37.98 11.49
CA LEU A 278 -9.61 -38.33 10.40
C LEU A 278 -9.92 -39.84 10.38
N GLU A 279 -8.96 -40.70 10.78
CA GLU A 279 -9.11 -42.16 10.79
C GLU A 279 -9.89 -42.73 12.00
N MET A 280 -10.25 -41.93 13.00
CA MET A 280 -11.15 -42.35 14.09
C MET A 280 -12.62 -42.31 13.62
N LYS A 281 -13.00 -43.30 12.81
CA LYS A 281 -14.40 -43.73 12.66
C LYS A 281 -14.55 -45.16 13.17
N GLN A 282 -15.58 -45.32 14.00
CA GLN A 282 -16.17 -46.55 14.55
C GLN A 282 -15.49 -47.14 15.80
N GLY A 283 -16.01 -46.75 16.96
CA GLY A 283 -15.90 -47.49 18.22
C GLY A 283 -17.17 -47.23 19.05
N SER A 284 -17.75 -48.31 19.57
CA SER A 284 -19.06 -48.46 20.23
C SER A 284 -19.36 -47.55 21.43
N PRO A 285 -20.66 -47.37 21.79
CA PRO A 285 -21.08 -46.52 22.90
C PRO A 285 -20.91 -47.24 24.24
N GLN A 286 -19.71 -47.17 24.82
CA GLN A 286 -19.50 -47.39 26.25
C GLN A 286 -18.15 -46.78 26.64
N ASP A 287 -18.21 -45.52 27.06
CA ASP A 287 -17.38 -44.90 28.11
C ASP A 287 -17.60 -43.38 28.06
N GLN A 288 -18.73 -42.96 28.63
CA GLN A 288 -18.93 -41.57 29.05
C GLN A 288 -18.14 -41.36 30.34
N GLN A 289 -16.90 -40.92 30.24
CA GLN A 289 -16.28 -40.19 31.33
C GLN A 289 -15.32 -39.11 30.81
N SER A 290 -15.84 -37.88 30.83
CA SER A 290 -15.13 -36.60 30.95
C SER A 290 -13.74 -36.49 30.30
N THR A 291 -13.66 -35.87 29.12
CA THR A 291 -12.66 -34.82 28.84
C THR A 291 -13.18 -33.87 27.76
N SER A 292 -13.09 -32.58 28.06
CA SER A 292 -13.46 -31.40 27.27
C SER A 292 -12.56 -31.21 26.03
N GLY A 293 -12.67 -32.12 25.05
CA GLY A 293 -11.75 -32.21 23.91
C GLY A 293 -12.33 -31.83 22.54
N TRP A 294 -13.51 -31.21 22.45
CA TRP A 294 -14.20 -31.01 21.17
C TRP A 294 -14.93 -29.65 21.10
N SER A 295 -14.51 -28.80 20.17
CA SER A 295 -15.18 -27.53 19.78
C SER A 295 -14.63 -26.99 18.44
N TRP A 296 -13.33 -27.13 18.14
CA TRP A 296 -12.71 -26.59 16.91
C TRP A 296 -12.31 -27.63 15.84
N ARG A 297 -12.29 -28.93 16.19
CA ARG A 297 -11.96 -30.02 15.26
C ARG A 297 -12.87 -30.07 14.03
N ASN A 298 -14.11 -29.61 14.15
CA ASN A 298 -15.09 -29.64 13.06
C ASN A 298 -14.95 -28.44 12.11
N ILE A 299 -14.57 -27.24 12.60
CA ILE A 299 -14.24 -26.08 11.74
C ILE A 299 -12.95 -26.37 10.96
N VAL A 300 -11.94 -26.93 11.64
CA VAL A 300 -10.71 -27.40 11.00
C VAL A 300 -11.03 -28.48 9.96
N ARG A 301 -11.92 -29.44 10.27
CA ARG A 301 -12.44 -30.41 9.28
C ARG A 301 -13.10 -29.76 8.08
N SER A 302 -13.96 -28.75 8.23
CA SER A 302 -14.59 -28.09 7.06
C SER A 302 -13.59 -27.30 6.20
N ILE A 303 -12.55 -26.71 6.80
CA ILE A 303 -11.43 -26.10 6.05
C ILE A 303 -10.60 -27.19 5.35
N LEU A 304 -10.48 -28.38 5.92
CA LEU A 304 -9.79 -29.54 5.34
C LEU A 304 -10.65 -30.34 4.36
N ASP A 305 -11.97 -30.28 4.42
CA ASP A 305 -12.85 -30.91 3.42
C ASP A 305 -12.74 -30.18 2.06
N LEU A 306 -12.18 -28.96 2.04
CA LEU A 306 -11.71 -28.29 0.82
C LEU A 306 -10.38 -28.84 0.30
N THR A 307 -9.66 -29.62 1.11
CA THR A 307 -8.30 -30.14 0.82
C THR A 307 -8.26 -31.61 0.38
N GLU A 308 -9.38 -32.34 0.37
CA GLU A 308 -9.42 -33.72 -0.16
C GLU A 308 -9.91 -33.76 -1.62
N GLU A 309 -8.98 -33.61 -2.57
CA GLU A 309 -8.62 -34.64 -3.56
C GLU A 309 -7.54 -34.10 -4.53
N LYS A 310 -6.28 -34.50 -4.31
CA LYS A 310 -5.41 -35.09 -5.35
C LYS A 310 -4.06 -35.53 -4.76
N ASN A 311 -3.84 -36.84 -4.72
CA ASN A 311 -2.52 -37.44 -4.60
C ASN A 311 -1.60 -36.99 -5.75
N LYS A 312 -0.58 -36.18 -5.48
CA LYS A 312 0.69 -36.19 -6.22
C LYS A 312 1.87 -35.90 -5.28
N GLY A 313 2.96 -36.61 -5.54
CA GLY A 313 4.13 -36.72 -4.68
C GLY A 313 4.97 -35.44 -4.53
N SER A 314 5.97 -35.57 -3.66
CA SER A 314 7.02 -34.59 -3.32
C SER A 314 7.23 -33.46 -4.35
N GLY A 315 6.81 -32.25 -3.99
CA GLY A 315 7.05 -31.01 -4.73
C GLY A 315 6.30 -29.88 -4.04
N SER A 316 6.94 -28.72 -3.91
CA SER A 316 6.43 -27.42 -3.41
C SER A 316 4.93 -27.36 -3.07
N SER A 317 4.59 -26.95 -1.84
CA SER A 317 3.22 -26.49 -1.50
C SER A 317 2.68 -25.54 -2.57
N GLU A 318 1.41 -25.65 -2.96
CA GLU A 318 0.83 -24.79 -4.02
C GLU A 318 0.78 -23.29 -3.66
N CYS A 319 0.89 -22.97 -2.37
CA CYS A 319 1.09 -21.60 -1.90
C CYS A 319 2.43 -21.05 -2.40
N GLU A 320 2.45 -19.79 -2.79
CA GLU A 320 3.69 -19.09 -3.17
C GLU A 320 4.68 -19.07 -2.01
N ASP A 321 5.98 -18.95 -2.31
CA ASP A 321 6.98 -18.71 -1.26
C ASP A 321 7.08 -17.22 -0.94
N SER A 322 7.63 -16.90 0.24
CA SER A 322 8.01 -15.53 0.58
C SER A 322 9.32 -15.15 -0.09
N TYR A 323 9.50 -13.88 -0.41
CA TYR A 323 10.76 -13.35 -0.94
C TYR A 323 11.43 -12.43 0.07
N ASN A 324 12.67 -12.71 0.48
CA ASN A 324 13.40 -11.80 1.35
C ASN A 324 14.09 -10.70 0.53
N ILE A 325 13.68 -9.43 0.73
CA ILE A 325 14.24 -8.32 -0.04
C ILE A 325 15.76 -8.16 0.15
N TYR A 326 16.31 -8.59 1.28
CA TYR A 326 17.74 -8.47 1.56
C TYR A 326 18.59 -9.53 0.85
N ASP A 327 17.97 -10.60 0.34
CA ASP A 327 18.66 -11.61 -0.48
C ASP A 327 18.87 -11.11 -1.92
N GLN A 328 18.13 -10.07 -2.34
CA GLN A 328 18.26 -9.49 -3.67
C GLN A 328 19.58 -8.75 -3.85
N LYS A 329 20.17 -8.87 -5.05
CA LYS A 329 21.35 -8.08 -5.40
C LYS A 329 20.98 -6.60 -5.43
N ARG A 330 21.83 -5.75 -4.86
CA ARG A 330 21.66 -4.29 -4.91
C ARG A 330 21.49 -3.85 -6.37
N SER A 331 20.36 -3.24 -6.69
CA SER A 331 20.07 -2.66 -8.00
C SER A 331 21.02 -1.51 -8.30
N PHE A 332 21.45 -0.79 -7.26
CA PHE A 332 22.53 0.19 -7.32
C PHE A 332 23.30 0.23 -5.99
N LYS A 333 24.60 0.50 -6.05
CA LYS A 333 25.44 0.76 -4.87
C LYS A 333 26.65 1.61 -5.26
N ASN A 334 26.96 2.62 -4.45
CA ASN A 334 28.24 3.33 -4.43
C ASN A 334 28.60 3.71 -2.98
N ASP A 335 29.59 4.59 -2.79
CA ASP A 335 30.05 5.01 -1.47
C ASP A 335 29.01 5.84 -0.68
N TYR A 336 27.98 6.34 -1.36
CA TYR A 336 26.98 7.23 -0.79
C TYR A 336 25.68 6.52 -0.40
N GLY A 337 25.50 5.26 -0.80
CA GLY A 337 24.33 4.47 -0.45
C GLY A 337 24.09 3.29 -1.39
N TRP A 338 22.90 2.71 -1.27
CA TRP A 338 22.46 1.63 -2.13
C TRP A 338 20.94 1.63 -2.30
N SER A 339 20.46 0.95 -3.34
CA SER A 339 19.05 0.66 -3.55
C SER A 339 18.81 -0.76 -4.02
N ILE A 340 17.61 -1.25 -3.72
CA ILE A 340 17.03 -2.49 -4.23
C ILE A 340 15.67 -2.11 -4.85
N ALA A 341 15.39 -2.64 -6.03
CA ALA A 341 14.08 -2.61 -6.65
C ALA A 341 13.72 -4.05 -7.00
N LEU A 342 12.57 -4.49 -6.51
CA LEU A 342 11.98 -5.80 -6.72
C LEU A 342 10.79 -5.66 -7.66
N ASP A 343 10.80 -6.43 -8.74
CA ASP A 343 9.75 -6.46 -9.75
C ASP A 343 9.26 -7.91 -9.98
N TYR A 344 8.31 -8.11 -10.89
CA TYR A 344 7.73 -9.44 -11.09
C TYR A 344 8.73 -10.47 -11.65
N ASP A 345 9.82 -10.04 -12.30
CA ASP A 345 10.85 -10.97 -12.79
C ASP A 345 11.63 -11.59 -11.60
N ASP A 346 11.68 -10.88 -10.46
CA ASP A 346 12.32 -11.35 -9.23
C ASP A 346 11.38 -12.13 -8.30
N TYR A 347 10.11 -11.69 -8.21
CA TYR A 347 9.08 -12.30 -7.38
C TYR A 347 7.74 -12.32 -8.13
N GLU A 348 7.43 -13.44 -8.80
CA GLU A 348 6.25 -13.59 -9.67
C GLU A 348 4.92 -13.14 -9.02
N PRO A 349 4.65 -13.36 -7.71
CA PRO A 349 3.44 -12.85 -7.05
C PRO A 349 3.22 -11.34 -7.16
N LEU A 350 4.29 -10.55 -7.38
CA LEU A 350 4.15 -9.12 -7.65
C LEU A 350 3.35 -8.84 -8.92
N LYS A 351 3.43 -9.71 -9.93
CA LYS A 351 2.63 -9.59 -11.16
C LYS A 351 1.13 -9.58 -10.88
N HIS A 352 0.68 -10.39 -9.93
CA HIS A 352 -0.73 -10.48 -9.56
C HIS A 352 -1.19 -9.23 -8.80
N SER A 353 -0.33 -8.72 -7.91
CA SER A 353 -0.61 -7.46 -7.19
C SER A 353 -0.54 -6.23 -8.10
N GLY A 354 0.24 -6.30 -9.18
CA GLY A 354 0.59 -5.13 -10.00
C GLY A 354 1.45 -4.10 -9.26
N ILE A 355 2.05 -4.47 -8.13
CA ILE A 355 2.85 -3.63 -7.24
C ILE A 355 4.31 -4.04 -7.30
N GLY A 356 5.23 -3.07 -7.33
CA GLY A 356 6.66 -3.30 -7.12
C GLY A 356 7.08 -2.93 -5.69
N VAL A 357 8.24 -3.39 -5.24
CA VAL A 357 8.80 -3.04 -3.92
C VAL A 357 10.19 -2.45 -4.09
N TYR A 358 10.53 -1.42 -3.33
CA TYR A 358 11.88 -0.87 -3.34
C TYR A 358 12.37 -0.58 -1.93
N LEU A 359 13.69 -0.59 -1.77
CA LEU A 359 14.37 -0.26 -0.53
C LEU A 359 15.60 0.58 -0.84
N VAL A 360 15.74 1.72 -0.16
CA VAL A 360 16.83 2.65 -0.38
C VAL A 360 17.49 2.97 0.95
N ASN A 361 18.82 3.02 0.93
CA ASN A 361 19.63 3.48 2.04
C ASN A 361 20.58 4.57 1.54
N LEU A 362 20.44 5.75 2.11
CA LEU A 362 21.32 6.89 1.85
C LEU A 362 22.20 7.10 3.08
N THR A 363 23.51 7.21 2.87
CA THR A 363 24.42 7.61 3.94
C THR A 363 24.20 9.07 4.33
N ALA A 364 24.69 9.47 5.50
CA ALA A 364 24.54 10.84 6.00
C ALA A 364 25.11 11.86 4.99
N GLY A 365 24.33 12.90 4.70
CA GLY A 365 24.73 13.95 3.75
C GLY A 365 24.73 13.54 2.27
N SER A 366 24.10 12.41 1.94
CA SER A 366 23.94 11.92 0.56
C SER A 366 22.53 12.15 0.05
N MET A 367 22.35 12.09 -1.27
CA MET A 367 21.02 12.16 -1.89
C MET A 367 20.85 11.12 -2.98
N MET A 368 19.63 10.62 -3.16
CA MET A 368 19.25 10.10 -4.46
C MET A 368 19.05 11.29 -5.41
N ALA A 369 19.74 11.27 -6.54
CA ALA A 369 19.79 12.37 -7.50
C ALA A 369 18.37 12.76 -7.99
N PRO A 370 18.16 14.03 -8.40
CA PRO A 370 16.92 14.43 -9.04
C PRO A 370 16.56 13.50 -10.19
N HIS A 371 15.39 12.88 -10.11
CA HIS A 371 14.90 11.91 -11.08
C HIS A 371 13.39 11.97 -11.20
N MET A 372 12.86 11.26 -12.17
CA MET A 372 11.43 10.98 -12.29
C MET A 372 11.20 9.49 -12.52
N ASN A 373 9.97 9.06 -12.30
CA ASN A 373 9.51 7.70 -12.59
C ASN A 373 8.52 7.69 -13.76
N PRO A 374 8.80 6.95 -14.86
CA PRO A 374 7.97 7.04 -16.06
C PRO A 374 6.74 6.16 -15.96
N THR A 375 6.81 5.07 -15.18
CA THR A 375 5.80 4.00 -15.22
C THR A 375 5.05 3.80 -13.91
N ALA A 376 5.53 4.36 -12.80
CA ALA A 376 4.96 4.08 -11.48
C ALA A 376 4.88 5.31 -10.59
N THR A 377 3.81 5.37 -9.81
CA THR A 377 3.74 6.19 -8.58
C THR A 377 4.46 5.42 -7.48
N GLU A 378 5.29 6.10 -6.70
CA GLU A 378 5.99 5.52 -5.55
C GLU A 378 5.34 5.96 -4.24
N TYR A 379 5.23 5.03 -3.29
CA TYR A 379 4.79 5.26 -1.93
C TYR A 379 5.92 4.85 -1.00
N GLY A 380 6.58 5.82 -0.37
CA GLY A 380 7.73 5.60 0.49
C GLY A 380 7.38 5.71 1.97
N ILE A 381 7.98 4.83 2.77
CA ILE A 381 7.84 4.73 4.21
C ILE A 381 9.23 4.84 4.84
N VAL A 382 9.44 5.84 5.69
CA VAL A 382 10.72 6.02 6.37
C VAL A 382 10.91 4.98 7.46
N LEU A 383 11.97 4.17 7.35
CA LEU A 383 12.30 3.10 8.28
C LEU A 383 13.32 3.52 9.34
N ALA A 384 14.29 4.36 8.96
CA ALA A 384 15.34 4.85 9.84
C ALA A 384 15.84 6.24 9.43
N GLY A 385 16.20 7.03 10.44
CA GLY A 385 16.76 8.37 10.27
C GLY A 385 15.76 9.41 9.78
N SER A 386 16.29 10.41 9.10
CA SER A 386 15.53 11.58 8.64
C SER A 386 16.17 12.17 7.39
N GLY A 387 15.36 12.81 6.56
CA GLY A 387 15.83 13.49 5.36
C GLY A 387 14.80 14.50 4.86
N ASP A 388 15.13 15.19 3.77
CA ASP A 388 14.19 16.07 3.08
C ASP A 388 13.76 15.41 1.75
N ILE A 389 12.48 15.54 1.43
CA ILE A 389 11.91 15.16 0.13
C ILE A 389 11.59 16.45 -0.64
N GLN A 390 12.14 16.59 -1.83
CA GLN A 390 11.84 17.72 -2.72
C GLN A 390 11.11 17.23 -3.96
N VAL A 391 10.06 17.93 -4.35
CA VAL A 391 9.20 17.62 -5.50
C VAL A 391 8.96 18.89 -6.30
N VAL A 392 8.94 18.78 -7.63
CA VAL A 392 8.81 19.90 -8.56
C VAL A 392 7.56 19.72 -9.43
N PHE A 393 6.84 20.83 -9.67
CA PHE A 393 5.70 20.85 -10.59
C PHE A 393 6.16 20.83 -12.05
N PRO A 394 5.31 20.44 -13.02
CA PRO A 394 5.67 20.45 -14.44
C PRO A 394 6.17 21.81 -14.98
N ASN A 395 5.77 22.91 -14.35
CA ASN A 395 6.24 24.27 -14.71
C ASN A 395 7.61 24.63 -14.09
N GLY A 396 8.26 23.71 -13.38
CA GLY A 396 9.56 23.91 -12.76
C GLY A 396 9.53 24.58 -11.38
N THR A 397 8.36 24.96 -10.87
CA THR A 397 8.26 25.54 -9.52
C THR A 397 8.28 24.46 -8.44
N SER A 398 8.79 24.81 -7.26
CA SER A 398 8.85 23.89 -6.11
C SER A 398 7.44 23.49 -5.68
N ALA A 399 7.13 22.20 -5.75
CA ALA A 399 5.85 21.64 -5.32
C ALA A 399 5.88 21.25 -3.83
N MET A 400 6.99 20.67 -3.37
CA MET A 400 7.20 20.30 -1.97
C MET A 400 8.68 20.35 -1.63
N ASN A 401 9.00 20.77 -0.42
CA ASN A 401 10.31 20.61 0.20
C ASN A 401 10.05 20.42 1.70
N THR A 402 10.06 19.16 2.14
CA THR A 402 9.53 18.75 3.43
C THR A 402 10.48 17.77 4.09
N ARG A 403 10.73 17.96 5.38
CA ARG A 403 11.47 17.01 6.20
C ARG A 403 10.59 15.83 6.56
N VAL A 404 11.15 14.63 6.47
CA VAL A 404 10.53 13.37 6.84
C VAL A 404 11.42 12.61 7.82
N SER A 405 10.78 11.84 8.68
CA SER A 405 11.34 11.08 9.79
C SER A 405 10.69 9.71 9.89
N VAL A 406 11.22 8.83 10.74
CA VAL A 406 10.71 7.45 10.92
C VAL A 406 9.19 7.44 11.14
N GLY A 407 8.50 6.69 10.28
CA GLY A 407 7.04 6.57 10.30
C GLY A 407 6.29 7.47 9.32
N ASP A 408 6.95 8.48 8.76
CA ASP A 408 6.34 9.30 7.72
C ASP A 408 6.16 8.51 6.43
N VAL A 409 5.01 8.75 5.78
CA VAL A 409 4.65 8.16 4.49
C VAL A 409 4.51 9.28 3.46
N PHE A 410 5.21 9.15 2.33
CA PHE A 410 5.12 10.07 1.21
C PHE A 410 4.73 9.32 -0.06
N TRP A 411 4.16 10.04 -1.03
CA TRP A 411 3.77 9.47 -2.32
C TRP A 411 4.16 10.41 -3.46
N ILE A 412 4.78 9.87 -4.51
CA ILE A 412 5.26 10.64 -5.65
C ILE A 412 4.63 10.07 -6.93
N PRO A 413 3.69 10.82 -7.56
CA PRO A 413 3.10 10.39 -8.81
C PRO A 413 4.15 10.25 -9.91
N ARG A 414 3.90 9.32 -10.84
CA ARG A 414 4.67 9.21 -12.08
C ARG A 414 4.83 10.58 -12.76
N TYR A 415 5.97 10.78 -13.41
CA TYR A 415 6.39 12.02 -14.10
C TYR A 415 6.80 13.20 -13.23
N PHE A 416 6.47 13.23 -11.94
CA PHE A 416 6.96 14.29 -11.06
C PHE A 416 8.46 14.12 -10.84
N ALA A 417 9.22 15.20 -10.99
CA ALA A 417 10.64 15.22 -10.68
C ALA A 417 10.84 15.45 -9.18
N PHE A 418 11.72 14.65 -8.58
CA PHE A 418 11.92 14.65 -7.14
C PHE A 418 13.32 14.15 -6.75
N CYS A 419 13.71 14.42 -5.51
CA CYS A 419 14.90 13.84 -4.89
C CYS A 419 14.68 13.61 -3.40
N GLN A 420 15.49 12.71 -2.84
CA GLN A 420 15.53 12.39 -1.42
C GLN A 420 16.91 12.69 -0.89
N ILE A 421 16.98 13.47 0.18
CA ILE A 421 18.23 14.00 0.74
C ILE A 421 18.35 13.54 2.18
N ALA A 422 19.38 12.76 2.50
CA ALA A 422 19.66 12.35 3.86
C ALA A 422 20.16 13.54 4.71
N SER A 423 19.76 13.56 5.98
CA SER A 423 20.34 14.47 6.97
C SER A 423 21.86 14.31 7.07
N ARG A 424 22.56 15.37 7.48
CA ARG A 424 24.01 15.32 7.76
C ARG A 424 24.36 14.44 8.97
N THR A 425 23.39 14.11 9.83
CA THR A 425 23.66 13.47 11.12
C THR A 425 23.39 11.98 11.18
N GLY A 426 22.82 11.38 10.14
CA GLY A 426 22.52 9.97 10.15
C GLY A 426 22.08 9.44 8.79
N PRO A 427 22.11 8.11 8.60
CA PRO A 427 21.59 7.51 7.39
C PRO A 427 20.09 7.76 7.25
N PHE A 428 19.59 7.73 6.02
CA PHE A 428 18.17 7.83 5.71
C PHE A 428 17.76 6.58 4.93
N GLU A 429 16.96 5.73 5.57
CA GLU A 429 16.50 4.46 5.01
C GLU A 429 14.98 4.46 4.89
N PHE A 430 14.49 4.04 3.73
CA PHE A 430 13.07 3.94 3.45
C PHE A 430 12.77 2.77 2.52
N VAL A 431 11.68 2.07 2.81
CA VAL A 431 11.07 1.06 1.94
C VAL A 431 9.88 1.68 1.25
N GLY A 432 9.49 1.16 0.09
CA GLY A 432 8.25 1.59 -0.52
C GLY A 432 7.67 0.62 -1.51
N PHE A 433 6.45 0.95 -1.91
CA PHE A 433 5.65 0.21 -2.87
C PHE A 433 5.44 1.08 -4.10
N THR A 434 5.41 0.47 -5.28
CA THR A 434 5.15 1.18 -6.54
C THR A 434 3.87 0.66 -7.18
N THR A 435 3.17 1.50 -7.94
CA THR A 435 1.93 1.09 -8.64
C THR A 435 2.15 0.25 -9.90
N SER A 436 3.36 -0.26 -10.09
CA SER A 436 3.76 -1.08 -11.24
C SER A 436 4.68 -2.20 -10.78
N ALA A 437 4.28 -3.44 -11.05
CA ALA A 437 5.13 -4.60 -10.87
C ALA A 437 6.23 -4.71 -11.95
N HIS A 438 6.20 -3.89 -13.01
CA HIS A 438 7.23 -3.89 -14.05
C HIS A 438 8.43 -3.01 -13.65
N LYS A 439 9.60 -3.36 -14.21
CA LYS A 439 10.83 -2.59 -14.04
C LYS A 439 10.65 -1.11 -14.39
N ASN A 440 10.69 -0.25 -13.36
CA ASN A 440 10.30 1.16 -13.50
C ASN A 440 11.30 2.03 -14.30
N ARG A 441 12.59 1.69 -14.30
CA ARG A 441 13.66 2.44 -14.99
C ARG A 441 13.62 3.97 -14.74
N PRO A 442 13.92 4.43 -13.50
CA PRO A 442 13.96 5.86 -13.18
C PRO A 442 14.86 6.64 -14.15
N GLN A 443 14.44 7.83 -14.55
CA GLN A 443 15.24 8.70 -15.42
C GLN A 443 15.90 9.79 -14.57
N PHE A 444 17.22 9.67 -14.39
CA PHE A 444 18.01 10.62 -13.62
C PHE A 444 18.27 11.88 -14.43
N LEU A 445 18.02 13.05 -13.82
CA LEU A 445 18.22 14.35 -14.44
C LEU A 445 19.64 14.88 -14.23
N VAL A 446 20.31 14.43 -13.16
CA VAL A 446 21.67 14.84 -12.77
C VAL A 446 22.50 13.60 -12.44
N GLY A 447 23.81 13.67 -12.68
CA GLY A 447 24.75 12.58 -12.45
C GLY A 447 25.34 12.01 -13.73
N SER A 448 26.30 11.10 -13.59
CA SER A 448 27.02 10.51 -14.72
C SER A 448 26.19 9.58 -15.60
N ASN A 449 25.01 9.15 -15.13
CA ASN A 449 24.02 8.39 -15.89
C ASN A 449 22.76 9.20 -16.24
N SER A 450 22.85 10.53 -16.25
CA SER A 450 21.69 11.40 -16.44
C SER A 450 21.25 11.56 -17.90
N LEU A 451 20.00 11.98 -18.09
CA LEU A 451 19.46 12.40 -19.38
C LEU A 451 20.29 13.52 -20.01
N LEU A 452 20.82 14.45 -19.21
CA LEU A 452 21.66 15.55 -19.69
C LEU A 452 22.97 15.06 -20.32
N LYS A 453 23.50 13.91 -19.88
CA LYS A 453 24.67 13.28 -20.54
C LYS A 453 24.32 12.47 -21.78
N THR A 454 23.06 12.05 -21.92
CA THR A 454 22.60 11.19 -23.02
C THR A 454 22.12 12.00 -24.22
N LEU A 455 21.56 13.19 -23.98
CA LEU A 455 21.07 14.09 -25.03
C LEU A 455 22.22 14.68 -25.86
N ASN A 456 21.90 15.08 -27.09
CA ASN A 456 22.87 15.72 -27.97
C ASN A 456 23.37 17.04 -27.36
N LEU A 457 24.69 17.15 -27.22
CA LEU A 457 25.36 18.29 -26.58
C LEU A 457 25.01 19.61 -27.26
N THR A 458 25.04 19.67 -28.60
CA THR A 458 24.73 20.88 -29.37
C THR A 458 23.29 21.32 -29.11
N SER A 459 22.32 20.40 -29.16
CA SER A 459 20.91 20.68 -28.87
C SER A 459 20.70 21.20 -27.44
N LEU A 460 21.35 20.59 -26.45
CA LEU A 460 21.32 21.08 -25.07
C LEU A 460 21.94 22.46 -24.94
N SER A 461 23.10 22.68 -25.54
CA SER A 461 23.81 23.97 -25.49
C SER A 461 22.95 25.09 -26.05
N MET A 462 22.29 24.85 -27.19
CA MET A 462 21.30 25.78 -27.76
C MET A 462 20.10 26.00 -26.86
N ALA A 463 19.55 24.93 -26.25
CA ALA A 463 18.38 25.02 -25.37
C ALA A 463 18.66 25.83 -24.09
N PHE A 464 19.88 25.73 -23.56
CA PHE A 464 20.32 26.50 -22.39
C PHE A 464 20.95 27.86 -22.74
N GLY A 465 21.15 28.17 -24.02
CA GLY A 465 21.73 29.43 -24.48
C GLY A 465 23.21 29.60 -24.12
N VAL A 466 23.97 28.51 -24.03
CA VAL A 466 25.41 28.50 -23.71
C VAL A 466 26.22 27.80 -24.80
N ASP A 467 27.54 28.01 -24.82
CA ASP A 467 28.43 27.27 -25.71
C ASP A 467 28.62 25.81 -25.27
N GLU A 468 29.07 24.95 -26.20
CA GLU A 468 29.25 23.51 -25.94
C GLU A 468 30.31 23.20 -24.88
N GLU A 469 31.34 24.03 -24.74
CA GLU A 469 32.39 23.81 -23.74
C GLU A 469 31.84 24.05 -22.34
N THR A 470 31.10 25.15 -22.15
CA THR A 470 30.38 25.46 -20.92
C THR A 470 29.37 24.37 -20.59
N MET A 471 28.56 23.93 -21.55
CA MET A 471 27.59 22.85 -21.34
C MET A 471 28.28 21.53 -20.95
N ARG A 472 29.36 21.15 -21.65
CA ARG A 472 30.12 19.93 -21.35
C ARG A 472 30.69 19.96 -19.93
N ARG A 473 31.33 21.07 -19.55
CA ARG A 473 31.85 21.27 -18.19
C ARG A 473 30.74 21.14 -17.14
N PHE A 474 29.56 21.69 -17.42
CA PHE A 474 28.41 21.63 -16.51
C PHE A 474 27.90 20.19 -16.31
N ILE A 475 27.61 19.46 -17.39
CA ILE A 475 27.07 18.10 -17.29
C ILE A 475 28.10 17.09 -16.75
N ASP A 476 29.40 17.32 -16.97
CA ASP A 476 30.47 16.45 -16.49
C ASP A 476 30.97 16.76 -15.07
N ALA A 477 30.49 17.84 -14.45
CA ALA A 477 30.91 18.24 -13.11
C ALA A 477 30.59 17.18 -12.05
N GLN A 478 29.44 16.51 -12.15
CA GLN A 478 29.06 15.41 -11.27
C GLN A 478 29.50 14.07 -11.87
N ARG A 479 30.38 13.36 -11.15
CA ARG A 479 30.95 12.07 -11.58
C ARG A 479 30.18 10.87 -11.05
N GLU A 480 29.45 11.02 -9.96
CA GLU A 480 28.62 9.98 -9.38
C GLU A 480 27.32 9.78 -10.16
N ALA A 481 26.78 8.57 -10.10
CA ALA A 481 25.50 8.18 -10.70
C ALA A 481 24.50 7.84 -9.59
N VAL A 482 23.20 8.08 -9.82
CA VAL A 482 22.07 7.67 -8.96
C VAL A 482 22.07 8.25 -7.54
N ILE A 483 23.07 7.95 -6.72
CA ILE A 483 23.25 8.47 -5.36
C ILE A 483 24.48 9.36 -5.33
N LEU A 484 24.30 10.62 -4.93
CA LEU A 484 25.31 11.67 -5.01
C LEU A 484 25.69 12.18 -3.62
N PRO A 485 26.94 12.65 -3.41
CA PRO A 485 27.29 13.45 -2.24
C PRO A 485 26.53 14.78 -2.28
N THR A 486 25.98 15.21 -1.14
CA THR A 486 25.26 16.49 -1.06
C THR A 486 25.52 17.24 0.24
N ALA A 487 26.79 17.33 0.62
CA ALA A 487 27.20 18.02 1.86
C ALA A 487 26.59 19.42 1.97
N SER A 488 26.47 20.19 0.89
CA SER A 488 25.90 21.54 0.90
C SER A 488 24.38 21.60 1.04
N ALA A 489 23.62 20.70 0.41
CA ALA A 489 22.15 20.72 0.45
C ALA A 489 21.55 19.88 1.59
N ALA A 490 22.37 19.07 2.26
CA ALA A 490 21.91 18.22 3.34
C ALA A 490 21.40 19.01 4.56
N PRO A 491 20.21 18.69 5.08
CA PRO A 491 19.60 19.42 6.20
C PRO A 491 20.42 19.33 7.51
N PRO A 492 20.46 20.39 8.33
CA PRO A 492 21.03 20.34 9.67
C PRO A 492 20.10 19.65 10.68
N HIS A 493 20.69 19.13 11.76
CA HIS A 493 19.97 18.54 12.90
C HIS A 493 19.08 19.57 13.59
N VAL A 494 17.82 19.21 13.82
CA VAL A 494 16.90 19.96 14.68
C VAL A 494 16.24 18.94 15.60
N SER A 495 16.26 19.18 16.90
CA SER A 495 15.69 18.30 17.92
C SER A 495 14.18 18.10 17.68
N GLU A 496 13.75 16.87 17.41
CA GLU A 496 12.34 16.53 17.19
C GLU A 496 11.58 16.41 18.53
N GLY A 497 10.39 17.03 18.58
CA GLY A 497 9.38 16.75 19.61
C GLY A 497 8.75 15.37 19.38
N VAL A 498 8.46 14.66 20.46
CA VAL A 498 7.85 13.32 20.41
C VAL A 498 6.43 13.44 19.85
N HIS A 499 6.20 12.92 18.65
CA HIS A 499 4.88 12.59 18.13
C HIS A 499 4.74 11.07 18.06
N ASN A 500 3.55 10.54 18.34
CA ASN A 500 3.25 9.11 18.28
C ASN A 500 3.67 8.54 16.92
N ARG A 501 4.76 7.76 16.89
CA ARG A 501 5.37 7.23 15.66
C ARG A 501 4.69 5.91 15.29
N LEU A 502 4.39 5.74 14.00
CA LEU A 502 3.70 4.58 13.42
C LEU A 502 4.63 3.37 13.18
N VAL A 503 5.94 3.58 13.34
CA VAL A 503 7.00 2.68 12.90
C VAL A 503 7.97 2.45 14.03
#